data_AF-B2BJE9-F1
#
_entry.id   AF-B2BJE9-F1
#
_cell.length_a   1.000
_cell.length_b   1.000
_cell.length_c   1.000
_cell.angle_alpha   90.00
_cell.angle_beta   90.00
_cell.angle_gamma   90.00
#
_symmetry.space_group_name_H-M   'P 1'
#
loop_
_entity.id
_entity.type
_entity.pdbx_description
1 polymer ?
#
loop_
_entity_poly.entity_id
_entity_poly.type
_entity_poly.pdbx_seq_one_letter_code
_entity_poly.pdbx_strand_id
1 'polypeptide(L)'
;GSGGCVSKPTSCVTILTSFIRYCARAISRQSAWKVSYYRGYMSSKLEKSSQMRGSMLAVGLSEQGIKPYIDKLSKDHEVSNLIVGCINSPKSVTVTGEVTHLDSLKSILDKENILCRRLKVNLAYHSSQMKEVASLYQAAMGELEVGYTGHKNSPEMVSSVTGDWIDPGEVSQAAYWVKNMVSPVRFSDGLTRLFSGSAPNSHKRLDGSHRRTRDIDHILEVGPHSVLQGACKDVLKNIENDTPTEYFSLLVRKMSAADTVFAVFGNLHTAGYPIDLSQVNGIDFTGHEIPKSMPDLPPYP
;
A
#
# COMPACT_ATOMS: atom_id res chain seq x y z
N GLY A 1 17.30 -12.78 38.27
CA GLY A 1 18.15 -12.39 37.13
C GLY A 1 17.82 -13.28 35.96
N SER A 2 17.12 -12.72 34.97
CA SER A 2 16.96 -13.23 33.60
C SER A 2 16.07 -12.21 32.89
N GLY A 3 16.66 -11.04 32.59
CA GLY A 3 15.99 -10.00 31.81
C GLY A 3 15.87 -10.49 30.37
N GLY A 4 14.73 -11.10 30.04
CA GLY A 4 14.32 -11.31 28.67
C GLY A 4 14.19 -9.95 28.00
N CYS A 5 15.14 -9.64 27.12
CA CYS A 5 15.10 -8.44 26.30
C CYS A 5 13.97 -8.61 25.29
N VAL A 6 12.74 -8.27 25.68
CA VAL A 6 11.63 -8.17 24.73
C VAL A 6 11.97 -7.00 23.80
N SER A 7 12.39 -7.33 22.58
CA SER A 7 12.63 -6.38 21.51
C SER A 7 11.33 -5.61 21.27
N LYS A 8 11.28 -4.34 21.72
CA LYS A 8 10.12 -3.48 21.49
C LYS A 8 9.93 -3.32 19.97
N PRO A 9 8.73 -3.55 19.42
CA PRO A 9 8.45 -3.32 18.01
C PRO A 9 8.75 -1.86 17.68
N THR A 10 9.88 -1.61 17.02
CA THR A 10 10.46 -0.26 17.04
C THR A 10 10.11 0.56 15.82
N SER A 11 9.41 0.02 14.81
CA SER A 11 9.10 0.78 13.58
C SER A 11 7.92 0.30 12.77
N CYS A 12 7.11 1.27 12.35
CA CYS A 12 6.07 1.11 11.34
C CYS A 12 6.66 1.49 9.98
N VAL A 13 6.43 0.68 8.95
CA VAL A 13 6.79 0.99 7.57
C VAL A 13 5.60 0.72 6.67
N THR A 14 5.37 1.58 5.68
CA THR A 14 4.17 1.51 4.84
C THR A 14 4.48 1.51 3.34
N ILE A 15 3.73 0.72 2.58
CA ILE A 15 3.72 0.67 1.09
C ILE A 15 2.32 1.10 0.62
N LEU A 16 2.24 1.96 -0.40
CA LEU A 16 1.09 2.87 -0.49
C LEU A 16 0.36 2.99 -1.82
N THR A 17 -0.97 2.99 -1.73
CA THR A 17 -1.91 3.61 -2.68
C THR A 17 -2.90 4.53 -1.94
N SER A 18 -2.77 5.84 -2.13
CA SER A 18 -3.71 6.94 -1.83
C SER A 18 -4.01 7.51 -0.41
N PHE A 19 -4.12 6.77 0.71
CA PHE A 19 -4.63 7.40 1.97
C PHE A 19 -3.69 7.38 3.21
N ILE A 20 -2.68 6.52 3.25
CA ILE A 20 -1.93 6.24 4.50
C ILE A 20 -0.69 7.17 4.65
N ARG A 21 -0.58 8.28 3.88
CA ARG A 21 0.58 9.22 3.98
C ARG A 21 0.56 10.12 5.21
N TYR A 22 -0.59 10.29 5.87
CA TYR A 22 -0.63 10.88 7.21
C TYR A 22 0.19 10.05 8.21
N CYS A 23 0.23 8.73 8.05
CA CYS A 23 0.88 7.83 9.00
C CYS A 23 2.41 7.98 9.01
N ALA A 24 3.03 8.30 7.86
CA ALA A 24 4.45 8.62 7.79
C ALA A 24 4.78 10.07 8.22
N ARG A 25 3.76 10.90 8.50
CA ARG A 25 3.87 12.32 8.88
C ARG A 25 4.62 13.18 7.86
N ALA A 26 4.81 12.70 6.64
CA ALA A 26 5.50 13.43 5.59
C ALA A 26 4.70 14.63 5.07
N ILE A 27 3.37 14.57 5.18
CA ILE A 27 2.45 15.66 4.85
C ILE A 27 1.40 15.85 5.94
N SER A 28 0.85 17.06 6.03
CA SER A 28 -0.26 17.38 6.95
C SER A 28 -1.52 16.59 6.57
N ARG A 29 -2.46 16.49 7.52
CA ARG A 29 -3.76 15.84 7.27
C ARG A 29 -4.53 16.54 6.15
N GLN A 30 -4.49 17.86 6.12
CA GLN A 30 -5.11 18.71 5.10
C GLN A 30 -4.50 18.45 3.73
N SER A 31 -3.16 18.36 3.65
CA SER A 31 -2.46 17.98 2.42
C SER A 31 -2.84 16.58 1.95
N ALA A 32 -2.97 15.60 2.87
CA ALA A 32 -3.39 14.25 2.52
C ALA A 32 -4.82 14.22 1.95
N TRP A 33 -5.73 15.03 2.51
CA TRP A 33 -7.08 15.20 1.97
C TRP A 33 -7.07 15.85 0.60
N LYS A 34 -6.33 16.95 0.40
CA LYS A 34 -6.19 17.61 -0.91
C LYS A 34 -5.78 16.61 -1.99
N VAL A 35 -4.70 15.87 -1.72
CA VAL A 35 -4.17 14.86 -2.63
C VAL A 35 -5.23 13.82 -3.00
N SER A 36 -5.90 13.24 -2.01
CA SER A 36 -6.90 12.18 -2.23
C SER A 36 -8.14 12.70 -2.94
N TYR A 37 -8.65 13.85 -2.50
CA TYR A 37 -9.84 14.49 -3.06
C TYR A 37 -9.62 14.89 -4.52
N TYR A 38 -8.54 15.64 -4.80
CA TYR A 38 -8.26 16.09 -6.16
C TYR A 38 -7.88 14.93 -7.08
N ARG A 39 -7.29 13.85 -6.58
CA ARG A 39 -7.07 12.64 -7.40
C ARG A 39 -8.40 12.07 -7.88
N GLY A 40 -9.35 11.85 -6.96
CA GLY A 40 -10.69 11.35 -7.30
C GLY A 40 -11.47 12.30 -8.20
N TYR A 41 -11.43 13.59 -7.91
CA TYR A 41 -12.10 14.63 -8.71
C TYR A 41 -11.55 14.69 -10.14
N MET A 42 -10.23 14.69 -10.32
CA MET A 42 -9.60 14.72 -11.65
C MET A 42 -9.85 13.42 -12.41
N SER A 43 -9.84 12.26 -11.75
CA SER A 43 -10.22 10.99 -12.37
C SER A 43 -11.69 11.02 -12.84
N SER A 44 -12.63 11.50 -12.02
CA SER A 44 -14.03 11.62 -12.43
C SER A 44 -14.24 12.61 -13.59
N LYS A 45 -13.48 13.71 -13.63
CA LYS A 45 -13.48 14.64 -14.76
C LYS A 45 -12.95 13.97 -16.03
N LEU A 46 -11.83 13.25 -15.91
CA LEU A 46 -11.20 12.55 -17.01
C LEU A 46 -12.09 11.45 -17.61
N GLU A 47 -12.81 10.71 -16.77
CA GLU A 47 -13.77 9.68 -17.22
C GLU A 47 -14.84 10.26 -18.16
N LYS A 48 -15.21 11.54 -17.96
CA LYS A 48 -16.21 12.23 -18.78
C LYS A 48 -15.63 12.93 -20.01
N SER A 49 -14.35 13.33 -19.96
CA SER A 49 -13.72 14.15 -21.01
C SER A 49 -12.75 13.40 -21.93
N SER A 50 -12.18 12.28 -21.48
CA SER A 50 -11.19 11.53 -22.25
C SER A 50 -11.85 10.86 -23.45
N GLN A 51 -11.17 10.91 -24.60
CA GLN A 51 -11.58 10.18 -25.80
C GLN A 51 -11.29 8.68 -25.69
N MET A 52 -10.31 8.32 -24.85
CA MET A 52 -9.90 6.93 -24.63
C MET A 52 -10.84 6.26 -23.62
N ARG A 53 -11.43 5.12 -24.01
CA ARG A 53 -12.11 4.23 -23.06
C ARG A 53 -11.08 3.32 -22.38
N GLY A 54 -10.56 3.78 -21.25
CA GLY A 54 -9.55 3.07 -20.47
C GLY A 54 -10.12 2.07 -19.48
N SER A 55 -9.32 1.08 -19.09
CA SER A 55 -9.62 0.17 -17.97
C SER A 55 -8.36 -0.59 -17.56
N MET A 56 -8.53 -1.62 -16.72
CA MET A 56 -7.44 -2.43 -16.17
C MET A 56 -7.78 -3.93 -16.13
N LEU A 57 -6.78 -4.78 -16.34
CA LEU A 57 -6.86 -6.24 -16.32
C LEU A 57 -5.83 -6.80 -15.34
N ALA A 58 -6.29 -7.49 -14.30
CA ALA A 58 -5.39 -8.26 -13.43
C ALA A 58 -5.00 -9.56 -14.14
N VAL A 59 -3.71 -9.90 -14.13
CA VAL A 59 -3.14 -11.06 -14.83
C VAL A 59 -2.21 -11.83 -13.90
N GLY A 60 -2.38 -13.16 -13.87
CA GLY A 60 -1.56 -14.10 -13.09
C GLY A 60 -0.22 -14.43 -13.75
N LEU A 61 0.53 -13.41 -14.16
CA LEU A 61 1.87 -13.53 -14.74
C LEU A 61 2.83 -12.54 -14.08
N SER A 62 4.13 -12.76 -14.27
CA SER A 62 5.16 -11.79 -13.93
C SER A 62 5.19 -10.63 -14.92
N GLU A 63 5.86 -9.53 -14.56
CA GLU A 63 6.12 -8.40 -15.48
C GLU A 63 6.82 -8.85 -16.76
N GLN A 64 7.80 -9.74 -16.64
CA GLN A 64 8.52 -10.31 -17.78
C GLN A 64 7.66 -11.28 -18.58
N GLY A 65 6.79 -12.04 -17.91
CA GLY A 65 5.92 -13.04 -18.53
C GLY A 65 4.78 -12.43 -19.34
N ILE A 66 4.26 -11.26 -18.96
CA ILE A 66 3.20 -10.58 -19.71
C ILE A 66 3.72 -9.83 -20.94
N LYS A 67 4.99 -9.42 -20.92
CA LYS A 67 5.59 -8.57 -21.96
C LYS A 67 5.48 -9.16 -23.38
N PRO A 68 5.76 -10.46 -23.65
CA PRO A 68 5.59 -11.04 -24.98
C PRO A 68 4.16 -10.92 -25.54
N TYR A 69 3.14 -10.99 -24.68
CA TYR A 69 1.73 -10.86 -25.09
C TYR A 69 1.37 -9.42 -25.45
N ILE A 70 1.87 -8.46 -24.68
CA ILE A 70 1.72 -7.03 -24.97
C ILE A 70 2.45 -6.69 -26.27
N ASP A 71 3.70 -7.13 -26.43
CA ASP A 71 4.51 -6.87 -27.62
C ASP A 71 3.89 -7.49 -28.88
N LYS A 72 3.26 -8.66 -28.77
CA LYS A 72 2.52 -9.30 -29.87
C LYS A 72 1.33 -8.44 -30.32
N LEU A 73 0.52 -7.95 -29.39
CA LEU A 73 -0.61 -7.06 -29.70
C LEU A 73 -0.15 -5.72 -30.28
N SER A 74 0.98 -5.20 -29.82
CA SER A 74 1.57 -3.96 -30.35
C SER A 74 2.09 -4.10 -31.78
N LYS A 75 2.31 -5.32 -32.28
CA LYS A 75 2.65 -5.56 -33.69
C LYS A 75 1.40 -5.73 -34.56
N ASP A 76 0.36 -6.34 -34.00
CA ASP A 76 -0.91 -6.58 -34.71
C ASP A 76 -1.77 -5.30 -34.81
N HIS A 77 -1.51 -4.30 -33.95
CA HIS A 77 -2.18 -3.00 -33.93
C HIS A 77 -1.16 -1.86 -34.10
N GLU A 78 -1.39 -0.91 -35.02
CA GLU A 78 -0.51 0.25 -35.24
C GLU A 78 -0.29 1.11 -33.97
N VAL A 79 -1.22 1.07 -33.02
CA VAL A 79 -1.13 1.77 -31.73
C VAL A 79 -1.69 0.89 -30.59
N SER A 80 -0.83 0.14 -29.90
CA SER A 80 -1.20 -0.51 -28.63
C SER A 80 -0.81 0.38 -27.45
N ASN A 81 -1.79 0.77 -26.66
CA ASN A 81 -1.62 1.57 -25.43
C ASN A 81 -1.60 0.71 -24.16
N LEU A 82 -1.28 -0.58 -24.28
CA LEU A 82 -1.21 -1.48 -23.13
C LEU A 82 0.14 -1.35 -22.43
N ILE A 83 0.11 -1.12 -21.12
CA ILE A 83 1.30 -1.13 -20.27
C ILE A 83 1.03 -1.86 -18.96
N VAL A 84 2.08 -2.27 -18.26
CA VAL A 84 1.98 -2.77 -16.89
C VAL A 84 1.78 -1.57 -15.95
N GLY A 85 0.58 -1.45 -15.38
CA GLY A 85 0.22 -0.37 -14.46
C GLY A 85 0.52 -0.71 -12.99
N CYS A 86 0.52 -1.99 -12.62
CA CYS A 86 0.90 -2.44 -11.29
C CYS A 86 1.68 -3.76 -11.33
N ILE A 87 2.71 -3.87 -10.52
CA ILE A 87 3.48 -5.08 -10.23
C ILE A 87 3.17 -5.47 -8.79
N ASN A 88 2.16 -6.33 -8.59
CA ASN A 88 1.63 -6.67 -7.27
C ASN A 88 2.43 -7.82 -6.62
N SER A 89 2.88 -8.79 -7.41
CA SER A 89 3.76 -9.86 -6.92
C SER A 89 4.57 -10.43 -8.09
N PRO A 90 5.55 -11.31 -7.84
CA PRO A 90 6.32 -11.97 -8.91
C PRO A 90 5.45 -12.77 -9.90
N LYS A 91 4.19 -13.06 -9.56
CA LYS A 91 3.25 -13.81 -10.39
C LYS A 91 1.92 -13.06 -10.60
N SER A 92 1.86 -11.77 -10.28
CA SER A 92 0.64 -10.97 -10.42
C SER A 92 0.94 -9.54 -10.84
N VAL A 93 0.43 -9.17 -12.01
CA VAL A 93 0.50 -7.83 -12.56
C VAL A 93 -0.90 -7.30 -12.91
N THR A 94 -1.02 -5.99 -13.01
CA THR A 94 -2.20 -5.33 -13.58
C THR A 94 -1.80 -4.60 -14.84
N VAL A 95 -2.37 -5.01 -15.97
CA VAL A 95 -2.22 -4.33 -17.26
C VAL A 95 -3.28 -3.23 -17.35
N THR A 96 -2.90 -2.06 -17.85
CA THR A 96 -3.74 -0.88 -17.98
C THR A 96 -3.67 -0.37 -19.42
N GLY A 97 -4.79 0.16 -19.93
CA GLY A 97 -4.88 0.62 -21.31
C GLY A 97 -6.30 0.64 -21.84
N GLU A 98 -6.44 0.63 -23.17
CA GLU A 98 -7.74 0.75 -23.84
C GLU A 98 -8.55 -0.54 -23.71
N VAL A 99 -9.87 -0.40 -23.59
CA VAL A 99 -10.80 -1.53 -23.42
C VAL A 99 -10.64 -2.57 -24.53
N THR A 100 -10.64 -2.13 -25.79
CA THR A 100 -10.53 -2.99 -26.98
C THR A 100 -9.26 -3.84 -26.96
N HIS A 101 -8.11 -3.21 -26.69
CA HIS A 101 -6.83 -3.92 -26.59
C HIS A 101 -6.77 -4.87 -25.39
N LEU A 102 -7.37 -4.48 -24.25
CA LEU A 102 -7.45 -5.34 -23.07
C LEU A 102 -8.35 -6.56 -23.31
N ASP A 103 -9.40 -6.44 -24.12
CA ASP A 103 -10.28 -7.55 -24.49
C ASP A 103 -9.56 -8.53 -25.45
N SER A 104 -8.76 -8.01 -26.39
CA SER A 104 -7.87 -8.83 -27.22
C SER A 104 -6.83 -9.57 -26.38
N LEU A 105 -6.18 -8.87 -25.44
CA LEU A 105 -5.23 -9.49 -24.50
C LEU A 105 -5.90 -10.58 -23.67
N LYS A 106 -7.07 -10.29 -23.09
CA LYS A 106 -7.83 -11.26 -22.31
C LYS A 106 -8.15 -12.51 -23.13
N SER A 107 -8.57 -12.34 -24.38
CA SER A 107 -8.90 -13.45 -25.29
C SER A 107 -7.69 -14.34 -25.59
N ILE A 108 -6.50 -13.76 -25.72
CA ILE A 108 -5.25 -14.51 -25.90
C ILE A 108 -4.91 -15.28 -24.62
N LEU A 109 -4.95 -14.60 -23.47
CA LEU A 109 -4.62 -15.21 -22.17
C LEU A 109 -5.60 -16.35 -21.80
N ASP A 110 -6.90 -16.18 -22.07
CA ASP A 110 -7.92 -17.21 -21.84
C ASP A 110 -7.65 -18.47 -22.69
N LYS A 111 -7.26 -18.31 -23.96
CA LYS A 111 -6.91 -19.44 -24.85
C LYS A 111 -5.71 -20.24 -24.32
N GLU A 112 -4.81 -19.58 -23.61
CA GLU A 112 -3.64 -20.20 -22.99
C GLU A 112 -3.87 -20.62 -21.53
N ASN A 113 -5.12 -20.54 -21.05
CA ASN A 113 -5.52 -20.87 -19.67
C ASN A 113 -4.77 -20.04 -18.60
N ILE A 114 -4.39 -18.81 -18.94
CA ILE A 114 -3.74 -17.88 -18.01
C ILE A 114 -4.80 -17.10 -17.25
N LEU A 115 -4.74 -17.16 -15.91
CA LEU A 115 -5.68 -16.45 -15.04
C LEU A 115 -5.66 -14.95 -15.32
N CYS A 116 -6.79 -14.39 -15.74
CA CYS A 116 -6.96 -12.95 -15.88
C CYS A 116 -8.37 -12.50 -15.50
N ARG A 117 -8.49 -11.29 -14.95
CA ARG A 117 -9.77 -10.73 -14.50
C ARG A 117 -9.84 -9.23 -14.74
N ARG A 118 -10.93 -8.79 -15.38
CA ARG A 118 -11.26 -7.38 -15.59
C ARG A 118 -11.52 -6.67 -14.25
N LEU A 119 -10.90 -5.51 -14.05
CA LEU A 119 -11.19 -4.67 -12.90
C LEU A 119 -12.38 -3.76 -13.19
N LYS A 120 -13.20 -3.48 -12.17
CA LYS A 120 -14.37 -2.61 -12.27
C LYS A 120 -13.96 -1.13 -12.22
N VAL A 121 -13.23 -0.69 -13.23
CA VAL A 121 -12.76 0.69 -13.41
C VAL A 121 -12.90 1.11 -14.86
N ASN A 122 -13.25 2.37 -15.07
CA ASN A 122 -13.47 2.96 -16.40
C ASN A 122 -12.32 3.87 -16.86
N LEU A 123 -11.18 3.77 -16.17
CA LEU A 123 -9.97 4.51 -16.45
C LEU A 123 -8.77 3.58 -16.44
N ALA A 124 -7.85 3.83 -17.35
CA ALA A 124 -6.54 3.24 -17.39
C ALA A 124 -5.63 3.98 -16.39
N TYR A 125 -5.76 3.68 -15.10
CA TYR A 125 -4.86 4.24 -14.08
C TYR A 125 -3.41 3.87 -14.35
N HIS A 126 -2.47 4.71 -13.90
CA HIS A 126 -1.03 4.49 -14.07
C HIS A 126 -0.60 4.40 -15.55
N SER A 127 -1.29 5.12 -16.43
CA SER A 127 -1.07 5.14 -17.88
C SER A 127 -1.00 6.54 -18.48
N SER A 128 -0.78 6.61 -19.79
CA SER A 128 -0.85 7.86 -20.57
C SER A 128 -2.18 8.58 -20.41
N GLN A 129 -3.30 7.88 -20.21
CA GLN A 129 -4.62 8.50 -20.01
C GLN A 129 -4.60 9.46 -18.80
N MET A 130 -3.90 9.10 -17.72
CA MET A 130 -3.81 9.95 -16.53
C MET A 130 -3.01 11.24 -16.77
N LYS A 131 -2.15 11.29 -17.81
CA LYS A 131 -1.37 12.48 -18.14
C LYS A 131 -2.25 13.63 -18.61
N GLU A 132 -3.43 13.36 -19.16
CA GLU A 132 -4.40 14.38 -19.62
C GLU A 132 -4.82 15.35 -18.50
N VAL A 133 -4.84 14.88 -17.23
CA VAL A 133 -5.22 15.69 -16.07
C VAL A 133 -4.05 15.94 -15.11
N ALA A 134 -2.83 15.54 -15.45
CA ALA A 134 -1.67 15.64 -14.57
C ALA A 134 -1.36 17.10 -14.16
N SER A 135 -1.40 18.03 -15.12
CA SER A 135 -1.17 19.46 -14.86
C SER A 135 -2.26 20.08 -14.01
N LEU A 136 -3.53 19.77 -14.30
CA LEU A 136 -4.68 20.23 -13.51
C LEU A 136 -4.66 19.68 -12.08
N TYR A 137 -4.27 18.41 -11.93
CA TYR A 137 -4.10 17.77 -10.63
C TYR A 137 -3.01 18.47 -9.81
N GLN A 138 -1.86 18.74 -10.42
CA GLN A 138 -0.76 19.46 -9.78
C GLN A 138 -1.19 20.86 -9.31
N ALA A 139 -1.83 21.62 -10.20
CA ALA A 139 -2.30 22.97 -9.90
C ALA A 139 -3.35 22.96 -8.78
N ALA A 140 -4.28 21.99 -8.79
CA ALA A 140 -5.32 21.89 -7.76
C ALA A 140 -4.78 21.50 -6.38
N MET A 141 -3.75 20.65 -6.31
CA MET A 141 -3.10 20.33 -5.04
C MET A 141 -2.39 21.54 -4.44
N GLY A 142 -1.76 22.37 -5.29
CA GLY A 142 -0.95 23.50 -4.85
C GLY A 142 0.21 23.07 -3.95
N GLU A 143 0.54 23.90 -2.97
CA GLU A 143 1.54 23.57 -1.96
C GLU A 143 0.98 22.57 -0.94
N LEU A 144 1.80 21.56 -0.63
CA LEU A 144 1.50 20.56 0.38
C LEU A 144 2.32 20.86 1.63
N GLU A 145 1.62 21.19 2.70
CA GLU A 145 2.20 21.37 4.03
C GLU A 145 2.77 20.04 4.54
N VAL A 146 3.95 20.11 5.15
CA VAL A 146 4.58 18.99 5.86
C VAL A 146 3.81 18.62 7.12
N GLY A 147 3.86 17.36 7.52
CA GLY A 147 3.27 16.91 8.78
C GLY A 147 4.13 17.31 9.99
N TYR A 148 3.55 17.28 11.19
CA TYR A 148 4.25 17.68 12.41
C TYR A 148 5.48 16.79 12.68
N THR A 149 6.66 17.40 12.67
CA THR A 149 8.00 16.76 12.73
C THR A 149 8.58 16.62 14.14
N GLY A 150 7.86 17.00 15.20
CA GLY A 150 8.41 17.09 16.57
C GLY A 150 8.73 15.78 17.30
N HIS A 151 8.57 14.60 16.70
CA HIS A 151 8.87 13.32 17.35
C HIS A 151 10.10 12.64 16.74
N LYS A 152 10.99 12.12 17.61
CA LYS A 152 12.27 11.50 17.22
C LYS A 152 12.16 10.21 16.38
N ASN A 153 10.96 9.65 16.22
CA ASN A 153 10.69 8.35 15.59
C ASN A 153 9.51 8.43 14.60
N SER A 154 9.64 9.19 13.52
CA SER A 154 8.66 9.14 12.42
C SER A 154 8.74 7.81 11.66
N PRO A 155 7.62 7.20 11.27
CA PRO A 155 7.60 6.02 10.41
C PRO A 155 8.32 6.28 9.09
N GLU A 156 9.08 5.30 8.61
CA GLU A 156 9.72 5.37 7.30
C GLU A 156 8.74 4.92 6.20
N MET A 157 9.02 5.28 4.96
CA MET A 157 8.14 5.00 3.83
C MET A 157 8.91 4.41 2.66
N VAL A 158 8.34 3.39 2.02
CA VAL A 158 8.78 2.89 0.73
C VAL A 158 7.80 3.36 -0.34
N SER A 159 8.33 4.02 -1.36
CA SER A 159 7.54 4.58 -2.44
C SER A 159 7.14 3.49 -3.42
N SER A 160 5.83 3.37 -3.67
CA SER A 160 5.31 2.47 -4.70
C SER A 160 5.64 2.92 -6.13
N VAL A 161 6.24 4.11 -6.31
CA VAL A 161 6.64 4.63 -7.61
C VAL A 161 8.05 4.18 -7.96
N THR A 162 8.93 4.17 -6.97
CA THR A 162 10.37 3.84 -7.13
C THR A 162 10.68 2.41 -6.69
N GLY A 163 9.85 1.81 -5.84
CA GLY A 163 10.14 0.51 -5.21
C GLY A 163 11.21 0.61 -4.11
N ASP A 164 11.57 1.82 -3.68
CA ASP A 164 12.62 2.06 -2.68
C ASP A 164 12.17 3.09 -1.62
N TRP A 165 12.93 3.18 -0.54
CA TRP A 165 12.82 4.23 0.48
C TRP A 165 12.77 5.61 -0.16
N ILE A 166 11.96 6.49 0.41
CA ILE A 166 11.78 7.85 -0.10
C ILE A 166 11.91 8.85 1.04
N ASP A 167 12.50 10.01 0.72
CA ASP A 167 12.62 11.11 1.67
C ASP A 167 11.25 11.78 1.91
N PRO A 168 10.87 12.09 3.16
CA PRO A 168 9.62 12.79 3.45
C PRO A 168 9.45 14.12 2.70
N GLY A 169 10.54 14.84 2.42
CA GLY A 169 10.54 16.08 1.66
C GLY A 169 10.19 15.91 0.19
N GLU A 170 10.43 14.73 -0.40
CA GLU A 170 9.93 14.39 -1.75
C GLU A 170 8.42 14.13 -1.72
N VAL A 171 7.91 13.52 -0.64
CA VAL A 171 6.48 13.20 -0.48
C VAL A 171 5.62 14.47 -0.34
N SER A 172 6.19 15.52 0.24
CA SER A 172 5.57 16.85 0.32
C SER A 172 5.61 17.63 -0.99
N GLN A 173 6.15 17.07 -2.08
CA GLN A 173 6.10 17.70 -3.40
C GLN A 173 4.88 17.24 -4.19
N ALA A 174 4.09 18.18 -4.72
CA ALA A 174 2.97 17.88 -5.62
C ALA A 174 3.42 17.04 -6.84
N ALA A 175 4.64 17.28 -7.34
CA ALA A 175 5.23 16.53 -8.44
C ALA A 175 5.34 15.02 -8.16
N TYR A 176 5.60 14.61 -6.92
CA TYR A 176 5.64 13.19 -6.56
C TYR A 176 4.26 12.53 -6.71
N TRP A 177 3.18 13.24 -6.38
CA TRP A 177 1.82 12.74 -6.52
C TRP A 177 1.35 12.66 -7.96
N VAL A 178 1.76 13.62 -8.79
CA VAL A 178 1.58 13.53 -10.25
C VAL A 178 2.30 12.29 -10.79
N LYS A 179 3.57 12.09 -10.41
CA LYS A 179 4.33 10.90 -10.78
C LYS A 179 3.63 9.62 -10.32
N ASN A 180 3.13 9.58 -9.09
CA ASN A 180 2.38 8.45 -8.55
C ASN A 180 1.09 8.14 -9.33
N MET A 181 0.42 9.15 -9.87
CA MET A 181 -0.80 8.97 -10.67
C MET A 181 -0.51 8.35 -12.04
N VAL A 182 0.62 8.71 -12.67
CA VAL A 182 0.92 8.35 -14.06
C VAL A 182 1.91 7.18 -14.20
N SER A 183 2.72 6.91 -13.17
CA SER A 183 3.73 5.84 -13.21
C SER A 183 3.17 4.52 -12.68
N PRO A 184 3.74 3.38 -13.13
CA PRO A 184 3.40 2.06 -12.60
C PRO A 184 3.60 1.95 -11.08
N VAL A 185 2.78 1.13 -10.44
CA VAL A 185 2.87 0.79 -9.01
C VAL A 185 3.78 -0.42 -8.83
N ARG A 186 4.94 -0.22 -8.22
CA ARG A 186 5.97 -1.23 -7.92
C ARG A 186 5.77 -1.79 -6.50
N PHE A 187 4.62 -2.40 -6.24
CA PHE A 187 4.29 -2.92 -4.91
C PHE A 187 5.20 -4.09 -4.52
N SER A 188 5.41 -5.04 -5.43
CA SER A 188 6.30 -6.19 -5.20
C SER A 188 7.70 -5.74 -4.80
N ASP A 189 8.30 -4.82 -5.57
CA ASP A 189 9.64 -4.29 -5.28
C ASP A 189 9.68 -3.59 -3.93
N GLY A 190 8.67 -2.77 -3.64
CA GLY A 190 8.58 -2.06 -2.37
C GLY A 190 8.51 -2.99 -1.17
N LEU A 191 7.74 -4.09 -1.29
CA LEU A 191 7.66 -5.10 -0.24
C LEU A 191 8.95 -5.89 -0.11
N THR A 192 9.57 -6.32 -1.21
CA THR A 192 10.90 -6.94 -1.18
C THR A 192 11.93 -6.03 -0.52
N ARG A 193 11.90 -4.73 -0.80
CA ARG A 193 12.82 -3.75 -0.19
C ARG A 193 12.69 -3.68 1.33
N LEU A 194 11.48 -3.83 1.86
CA LEU A 194 11.25 -3.85 3.31
C LEU A 194 11.98 -5.01 4.01
N PHE A 195 12.08 -6.16 3.35
CA PHE A 195 12.72 -7.35 3.90
C PHE A 195 14.19 -7.51 3.47
N SER A 196 14.66 -6.74 2.50
CA SER A 196 16.05 -6.81 2.00
C SER A 196 17.09 -6.23 2.98
N GLY A 197 16.66 -5.81 4.18
CA GLY A 197 17.47 -5.11 5.17
C GLY A 197 17.96 -5.98 6.32
N SER A 198 17.57 -7.24 6.45
CA SER A 198 17.93 -8.10 7.59
C SER A 198 19.39 -8.58 7.51
N ALA A 199 20.37 -7.67 7.53
CA ALA A 199 21.77 -8.01 7.71
C ALA A 199 22.12 -7.93 9.22
N PRO A 200 22.68 -8.99 9.83
CA PRO A 200 22.83 -9.12 11.28
C PRO A 200 23.84 -8.16 11.95
N ASN A 201 24.36 -7.13 11.27
CA ASN A 201 25.38 -6.20 11.78
C ASN A 201 25.29 -4.79 11.17
N SER A 202 24.13 -4.13 11.24
CA SER A 202 24.07 -2.71 10.88
C SER A 202 24.59 -1.84 12.03
N HIS A 203 25.85 -1.42 11.94
CA HIS A 203 26.38 -0.40 12.84
C HIS A 203 25.57 0.89 12.71
N LYS A 204 25.37 1.62 13.81
CA LYS A 204 24.73 2.94 13.79
C LYS A 204 25.49 3.87 12.85
N ARG A 205 24.91 4.12 11.68
CA ARG A 205 25.42 5.08 10.70
C ARG A 205 24.88 6.49 10.98
N LEU A 206 25.70 7.51 10.74
CA LEU A 206 25.34 8.92 10.90
C LEU A 206 24.14 9.34 10.05
N ASP A 207 23.95 8.71 8.89
CA ASP A 207 22.84 8.96 7.98
C ASP A 207 21.51 8.29 8.40
N GLY A 208 21.52 7.52 9.50
CA GLY A 208 20.33 6.80 9.98
C GLY A 208 19.96 5.55 9.15
N SER A 209 20.71 5.18 8.12
CA SER A 209 20.36 4.08 7.19
C SER A 209 20.27 2.71 7.85
N HIS A 210 20.96 2.50 8.97
CA HIS A 210 20.82 1.31 9.84
C HIS A 210 19.40 1.13 10.41
N ARG A 211 18.53 2.14 10.34
CA ARG A 211 17.10 1.99 10.66
C ARG A 211 16.34 1.21 9.58
N ARG A 212 16.87 1.13 8.36
CA ARG A 212 16.24 0.44 7.22
C ARG A 212 16.60 -1.05 7.15
N THR A 213 17.41 -1.51 8.11
CA THR A 213 17.76 -2.91 8.33
C THR A 213 16.98 -3.40 9.55
N ARG A 214 15.79 -3.97 9.33
CA ARG A 214 14.89 -4.43 10.40
C ARG A 214 14.18 -5.70 9.97
N ASP A 215 13.99 -6.59 10.94
CA ASP A 215 13.08 -7.70 10.80
C ASP A 215 11.64 -7.18 10.95
N ILE A 216 10.76 -7.69 10.09
CA ILE A 216 9.35 -7.31 10.06
C ILE A 216 8.52 -8.50 10.51
N ASP A 217 8.03 -8.40 11.73
CA ASP A 217 7.24 -9.45 12.38
C ASP A 217 5.77 -9.43 11.93
N HIS A 218 5.21 -8.23 11.71
CA HIS A 218 3.78 -8.07 11.43
C HIS A 218 3.52 -7.05 10.30
N ILE A 219 2.58 -7.39 9.41
CA ILE A 219 2.03 -6.50 8.38
C ILE A 219 0.58 -6.19 8.73
N LEU A 220 0.24 -4.90 8.82
CA LEU A 220 -1.14 -4.44 9.02
C LEU A 220 -1.65 -3.71 7.77
N GLU A 221 -2.65 -4.28 7.10
CA GLU A 221 -3.36 -3.61 6.01
C GLU A 221 -4.47 -2.70 6.57
N VAL A 222 -4.29 -1.39 6.40
CA VAL A 222 -5.31 -0.38 6.68
C VAL A 222 -6.11 -0.11 5.42
N GLY A 223 -7.19 -0.87 5.25
CA GLY A 223 -8.08 -0.81 4.10
C GLY A 223 -9.44 -1.42 4.41
N PRO A 224 -10.42 -1.30 3.49
CA PRO A 224 -11.79 -1.79 3.70
C PRO A 224 -11.91 -3.32 3.63
N HIS A 225 -10.87 -4.00 3.19
CA HIS A 225 -10.76 -5.46 3.09
C HIS A 225 -9.29 -5.86 2.96
N SER A 226 -8.99 -7.16 3.07
CA SER A 226 -7.65 -7.75 2.91
C SER A 226 -7.29 -7.91 1.42
N VAL A 227 -7.21 -6.81 0.68
CA VAL A 227 -7.01 -6.83 -0.78
C VAL A 227 -5.57 -7.21 -1.12
N LEU A 228 -4.59 -6.77 -0.34
CA LEU A 228 -3.16 -7.00 -0.61
C LEU A 228 -2.65 -8.31 -0.01
N GLN A 229 -3.45 -9.01 0.81
CA GLN A 229 -3.01 -10.24 1.49
C GLN A 229 -2.42 -11.28 0.55
N GLY A 230 -3.07 -11.55 -0.60
CA GLY A 230 -2.57 -12.51 -1.58
C GLY A 230 -1.23 -12.07 -2.18
N ALA A 231 -1.12 -10.80 -2.56
CA ALA A 231 0.11 -10.22 -3.09
C ALA A 231 1.26 -10.28 -2.07
N CYS A 232 0.99 -9.90 -0.80
CA CYS A 232 1.96 -10.01 0.28
C CYS A 232 2.46 -11.45 0.45
N LYS A 233 1.55 -12.42 0.55
CA LYS A 233 1.91 -13.84 0.69
C LYS A 233 2.78 -14.33 -0.47
N ASP A 234 2.48 -13.92 -1.69
CA ASP A 234 3.26 -14.34 -2.86
C ASP A 234 4.64 -13.69 -2.93
N VAL A 235 4.78 -12.44 -2.50
CA VAL A 235 6.09 -11.78 -2.39
C VAL A 235 6.93 -12.44 -1.28
N LEU A 236 6.35 -12.62 -0.09
CA LEU A 236 7.03 -13.18 1.09
C LEU A 236 7.52 -14.61 0.88
N LYS A 237 6.83 -15.43 0.08
CA LYS A 237 7.31 -16.78 -0.31
C LYS A 237 8.66 -16.78 -1.03
N ASN A 238 9.02 -15.67 -1.67
CA ASN A 238 10.28 -15.53 -2.42
C ASN A 238 11.36 -14.77 -1.63
N ILE A 239 11.07 -14.43 -0.37
CA ILE A 239 12.01 -13.74 0.51
C ILE A 239 12.46 -14.76 1.56
N GLU A 240 13.76 -14.93 1.70
CA GLU A 240 14.33 -15.69 2.82
C GLU A 240 14.13 -14.86 4.09
N ASN A 241 13.24 -15.32 4.97
CA ASN A 241 13.03 -14.72 6.28
C ASN A 241 13.02 -15.83 7.33
N ASP A 242 13.81 -15.66 8.40
CA ASP A 242 13.97 -16.68 9.45
C ASP A 242 12.72 -16.78 10.33
N THR A 243 11.91 -15.71 10.40
CA THR A 243 10.67 -15.67 11.17
C THR A 243 9.44 -15.53 10.27
N PRO A 244 8.35 -16.25 10.55
CA PRO A 244 7.11 -16.09 9.81
C PRO A 244 6.48 -14.72 10.12
N THR A 245 6.33 -13.88 9.10
CA THR A 245 5.62 -12.60 9.22
C THR A 245 4.11 -12.83 9.27
N GLU A 246 3.47 -12.33 10.32
CA GLU A 246 2.01 -12.37 10.42
C GLU A 246 1.36 -11.22 9.65
N TYR A 247 0.18 -11.48 9.10
CA TYR A 247 -0.58 -10.48 8.35
C TYR A 247 -1.94 -10.24 9.00
N PHE A 248 -2.25 -8.97 9.23
CA PHE A 248 -3.53 -8.49 9.74
C PHE A 248 -4.20 -7.57 8.72
N SER A 249 -5.53 -7.61 8.68
CA SER A 249 -6.33 -6.64 7.94
C SER A 249 -7.29 -5.96 8.92
N LEU A 250 -7.29 -4.63 8.92
CA LEU A 250 -8.03 -3.87 9.91
C LEU A 250 -9.55 -4.00 9.73
N LEU A 251 -10.02 -4.10 8.48
CA LEU A 251 -11.42 -4.28 8.14
C LEU A 251 -11.57 -5.45 7.17
N VAL A 252 -12.65 -6.21 7.34
CA VAL A 252 -12.99 -7.33 6.46
C VAL A 252 -14.43 -7.19 5.98
N ARG A 253 -14.65 -7.37 4.68
CA ARG A 253 -15.97 -7.23 4.08
C ARG A 253 -16.95 -8.23 4.70
N LYS A 254 -18.18 -7.77 4.97
CA LYS A 254 -19.26 -8.55 5.60
C LYS A 254 -18.97 -8.96 7.05
N MET A 255 -18.02 -8.30 7.73
CA MET A 255 -17.76 -8.45 9.15
C MET A 255 -17.97 -7.11 9.87
N SER A 256 -18.23 -7.17 11.17
CA SER A 256 -18.28 -5.99 12.04
C SER A 256 -16.91 -5.33 12.07
N ALA A 257 -16.87 -4.02 11.80
CA ALA A 257 -15.64 -3.24 11.88
C ALA A 257 -15.07 -3.20 13.30
N ALA A 258 -15.95 -3.14 14.31
CA ALA A 258 -15.53 -3.17 15.71
C ALA A 258 -14.83 -4.50 16.04
N ASP A 259 -15.43 -5.62 15.63
CA ASP A 259 -14.90 -6.96 15.93
C ASP A 259 -13.53 -7.17 15.28
N THR A 260 -13.35 -6.77 14.02
CA THR A 260 -12.07 -6.93 13.33
C THR A 260 -10.99 -6.02 13.91
N VAL A 261 -11.33 -4.77 14.26
CA VAL A 261 -10.39 -3.83 14.89
C VAL A 261 -9.98 -4.32 16.28
N PHE A 262 -10.93 -4.76 17.11
CA PHE A 262 -10.63 -5.30 18.43
C PHE A 262 -9.79 -6.56 18.37
N ALA A 263 -10.07 -7.47 17.42
CA ALA A 263 -9.26 -8.66 17.21
C ALA A 263 -7.81 -8.30 16.83
N VAL A 264 -7.62 -7.34 15.92
CA VAL A 264 -6.28 -6.86 15.54
C VAL A 264 -5.54 -6.23 16.71
N PHE A 265 -6.20 -5.35 17.48
CA PHE A 265 -5.57 -4.73 18.65
C PHE A 265 -5.26 -5.72 19.76
N GLY A 266 -6.12 -6.72 19.99
CA GLY A 266 -5.85 -7.82 20.90
C GLY A 266 -4.61 -8.60 20.48
N ASN A 267 -4.53 -9.00 19.21
CA ASN A 267 -3.38 -9.74 18.68
C ASN A 267 -2.08 -8.92 18.78
N LEU A 268 -2.11 -7.65 18.40
CA LEU A 268 -0.94 -6.76 18.53
C LEU A 268 -0.53 -6.56 20.00
N HIS A 269 -1.50 -6.44 20.91
CA HIS A 269 -1.21 -6.36 22.34
C HIS A 269 -0.55 -7.65 22.85
N THR A 270 -1.05 -8.82 22.46
CA THR A 270 -0.45 -10.12 22.83
C THR A 270 0.94 -10.33 22.22
N ALA A 271 1.21 -9.72 21.05
CA ALA A 271 2.53 -9.68 20.43
C ALA A 271 3.50 -8.68 21.11
N GLY A 272 3.06 -7.96 22.14
CA GLY A 272 3.91 -7.06 22.92
C GLY A 272 3.99 -5.63 22.40
N TYR A 273 3.14 -5.23 21.45
CA TYR A 273 3.02 -3.83 21.03
C TYR A 273 2.43 -2.99 22.17
N PRO A 274 2.87 -1.72 22.35
CA PRO A 274 2.38 -0.83 23.41
C PRO A 274 0.99 -0.27 23.05
N ILE A 275 0.00 -1.15 22.92
CA ILE A 275 -1.40 -0.80 22.68
C ILE A 275 -2.04 -0.39 24.00
N ASP A 276 -2.60 0.82 24.01
CA ASP A 276 -3.35 1.34 25.15
C ASP A 276 -4.77 0.79 25.17
N LEU A 277 -5.00 -0.24 25.98
CA LEU A 277 -6.29 -0.90 26.08
C LEU A 277 -7.37 -0.02 26.72
N SER A 278 -7.02 1.00 27.53
CA SER A 278 -8.04 1.91 28.08
C SER A 278 -8.66 2.76 26.98
N GLN A 279 -7.82 3.30 26.09
CA GLN A 279 -8.27 4.04 24.91
C GLN A 279 -9.07 3.16 23.94
N VAL A 280 -8.62 1.93 23.70
CA VAL A 280 -9.34 0.98 22.84
C VAL A 280 -10.73 0.67 23.40
N ASN A 281 -10.84 0.48 24.71
CA ASN A 281 -12.12 0.22 25.39
C ASN A 281 -12.94 1.48 25.69
N GLY A 282 -12.47 2.65 25.25
CA GLY A 282 -13.19 3.92 25.40
C GLY A 282 -13.26 4.48 26.84
N ILE A 283 -12.41 4.00 27.75
CA ILE A 283 -12.44 4.34 29.18
C ILE A 283 -12.05 5.82 29.41
N ASP A 284 -11.19 6.38 28.56
CA ASP A 284 -10.66 7.75 28.71
C ASP A 284 -11.52 8.84 28.04
N PHE A 285 -12.60 8.47 27.33
CA PHE A 285 -13.49 9.45 26.70
C PHE A 285 -14.52 9.95 27.71
N THR A 286 -14.35 11.19 28.16
CA THR A 286 -15.24 11.91 29.07
C THR A 286 -16.69 11.89 28.57
N GLY A 287 -17.53 10.99 29.09
CA GLY A 287 -18.96 10.93 28.77
C GLY A 287 -19.60 9.54 28.70
N HIS A 288 -18.84 8.45 28.75
CA HIS A 288 -19.39 7.08 28.76
C HIS A 288 -19.47 6.52 30.20
N GLU A 289 -20.47 5.68 30.48
CA GLU A 289 -20.53 4.92 31.74
C GLU A 289 -19.25 4.09 31.88
N ILE A 290 -18.59 4.22 33.05
CA ILE A 290 -17.37 3.47 33.35
C ILE A 290 -17.72 1.97 33.26
N PRO A 291 -17.01 1.17 32.44
CA PRO A 291 -17.25 -0.26 32.37
C PRO A 291 -17.14 -0.88 33.76
N LYS A 292 -18.13 -1.70 34.16
CA LYS A 292 -18.08 -2.40 35.45
C LYS A 292 -16.91 -3.38 35.44
N SER A 293 -16.01 -3.23 36.42
CA SER A 293 -14.98 -4.22 36.70
C SER A 293 -15.65 -5.55 37.05
N MET A 294 -15.17 -6.67 36.47
CA MET A 294 -15.56 -8.01 36.90
C MET A 294 -14.71 -8.40 38.12
N PRO A 295 -15.29 -8.46 39.34
CA PRO A 295 -14.53 -8.65 40.57
C PRO A 295 -14.15 -10.12 40.83
N ASP A 296 -14.68 -11.05 40.05
CA ASP A 296 -14.67 -12.50 40.27
C ASP A 296 -13.78 -13.28 39.29
N LEU A 297 -12.77 -12.62 38.71
CA LEU A 297 -11.78 -13.31 37.86
C LEU A 297 -10.90 -14.25 38.68
N PRO A 298 -10.61 -15.47 38.19
CA PRO A 298 -9.72 -16.39 38.87
C PRO A 298 -8.30 -15.79 39.00
N PRO A 299 -7.57 -16.08 40.10
CA PRO A 299 -6.20 -15.62 40.27
C PRO A 299 -5.28 -16.25 39.20
N TYR A 300 -4.15 -15.59 38.95
CA TYR A 300 -3.11 -16.13 38.08
C TYR A 300 -2.65 -17.50 38.61
N PRO A 301 -2.60 -18.54 37.75
CA PRO A 301 -2.22 -19.90 38.15
C PRO A 301 -0.76 -20.03 38.60
#